data_AF-A0A1Z5KKX9-F1
#
_entry.id   AF-A0A1Z5KKX9-F1
#
_cell.length_a   1.000
_cell.length_b   1.000
_cell.length_c   1.000
_cell.angle_alpha   90.00
_cell.angle_beta   90.00
_cell.angle_gamma   90.00
#
_symmetry.space_group_name_H-M   'P 1'
#
loop_
_entity.id
_entity.type
_entity.pdbx_description
1 polymer ?
#
loop_
_entity_poly.entity_id
_entity_poly.type
_entity_poly.pdbx_seq_one_letter_code
_entity_poly.pdbx_strand_id
1 'polypeptide(L)'
;MSDQLKFMSYKSPKTVVAESVFQFMHGLIYGAAWGLVTPFPAPGSAAAAREAATGIFRPVPVFSSLSAVPSNAIFFASLLGYQRFCSKGLELIRRKEDVYNDLFGFAMIWPYYSYILNYSERRLILHNRCVGGAVLMSIGYATFLA
;
A
#
# COMPACT_ATOMS: atom_id res chain seq x y z
N MET A 1 -28.52 -16.25 -13.95
CA MET A 1 -27.90 -14.93 -13.69
C MET A 1 -26.38 -15.13 -13.64
N SER A 2 -25.75 -14.92 -14.79
CA SER A 2 -24.33 -14.59 -14.99
C SER A 2 -23.23 -15.60 -14.62
N ASP A 3 -23.00 -16.59 -15.48
CA ASP A 3 -21.66 -17.20 -15.64
C ASP A 3 -20.63 -16.22 -16.25
N GLN A 4 -21.09 -15.04 -16.69
CA GLN A 4 -20.22 -13.96 -17.16
C GLN A 4 -19.57 -13.15 -16.02
N LEU A 5 -20.10 -13.21 -14.80
CA LEU A 5 -19.49 -12.60 -13.61
C LEU A 5 -18.37 -13.47 -13.02
N LYS A 6 -18.31 -14.77 -13.34
CA LYS A 6 -17.35 -15.70 -12.74
C LYS A 6 -15.95 -15.67 -13.35
N PHE A 7 -15.74 -15.05 -14.52
CA PHE A 7 -14.59 -15.43 -15.34
C PHE A 7 -13.93 -14.28 -16.14
N MET A 8 -13.95 -13.05 -15.61
CA MET A 8 -13.16 -11.93 -16.18
C MET A 8 -11.77 -11.74 -15.54
N SER A 9 -11.45 -12.44 -14.44
CA SER A 9 -10.30 -12.11 -13.57
C SER A 9 -8.90 -12.37 -14.19
N TYR A 10 -8.72 -13.43 -14.98
CA TYR A 10 -7.39 -13.99 -15.30
C TYR A 10 -6.94 -13.76 -16.76
N LYS A 11 -7.68 -13.00 -17.57
CA LYS A 11 -7.39 -12.91 -19.01
C LYS A 11 -6.57 -11.72 -19.45
N SER A 12 -6.38 -10.70 -18.60
CA SER A 12 -5.71 -9.48 -19.03
C SER A 12 -4.78 -8.87 -17.99
N PRO A 13 -3.60 -8.35 -18.40
CA PRO A 13 -2.76 -7.52 -17.55
C PRO A 13 -3.50 -6.29 -17.00
N LYS A 14 -4.51 -5.79 -17.72
CA LYS A 14 -5.34 -4.66 -17.28
C LYS A 14 -6.10 -4.99 -16.00
N THR A 15 -6.58 -6.23 -15.85
CA THR A 15 -7.29 -6.68 -14.65
C THR A 15 -6.36 -6.72 -13.44
N VAL A 16 -5.11 -7.20 -13.63
CA VAL A 16 -4.09 -7.19 -12.57
C VAL A 16 -3.85 -5.78 -12.06
N VAL A 17 -3.66 -4.83 -12.99
CA VAL A 17 -3.44 -3.42 -12.63
C VAL A 17 -4.67 -2.83 -11.94
N ALA A 18 -5.88 -3.03 -12.47
CA ALA A 18 -7.11 -2.50 -11.90
C ALA A 18 -7.36 -3.01 -10.47
N GLU A 19 -7.21 -4.30 -10.23
CA GLU A 19 -7.33 -4.92 -8.91
C GLU A 19 -6.25 -4.41 -7.93
N SER A 20 -5.02 -4.21 -8.43
CA SER A 20 -3.93 -3.67 -7.62
C SER A 20 -4.20 -2.23 -7.21
N VAL A 21 -4.69 -1.39 -8.13
CA VAL A 21 -5.09 -0.01 -7.83
C VAL A 21 -6.28 0.01 -6.88
N PHE A 22 -7.27 -0.85 -7.09
CA PHE A 22 -8.41 -0.98 -6.19
C PHE A 22 -7.96 -1.30 -4.76
N GLN A 23 -7.05 -2.25 -4.58
CA GLN A 23 -6.52 -2.56 -3.24
C GLN A 23 -5.56 -1.52 -2.68
N PHE A 24 -4.82 -0.82 -3.55
CA PHE A 24 -4.06 0.35 -3.13
C PHE A 24 -4.97 1.43 -2.52
N MET A 25 -6.11 1.71 -3.16
CA MET A 25 -7.10 2.68 -2.64
C MET A 25 -7.73 2.23 -1.32
N HIS A 26 -8.03 0.94 -1.15
CA HIS A 26 -8.48 0.41 0.16
C HIS A 26 -7.41 0.60 1.22
N GLY A 27 -6.14 0.35 0.88
CA GLY A 27 -5.03 0.57 1.79
C GLY A 27 -4.84 2.03 2.18
N LEU A 28 -5.14 3.00 1.30
CA LEU A 28 -5.17 4.42 1.68
C LEU A 28 -6.19 4.68 2.78
N ILE A 29 -7.40 4.13 2.64
CA ILE A 29 -8.48 4.32 3.61
C ILE A 29 -8.12 3.66 4.95
N TYR A 30 -7.65 2.41 4.91
CA TYR A 30 -7.26 1.68 6.12
C TYR A 30 -6.06 2.32 6.82
N GLY A 31 -5.04 2.73 6.06
CA GLY A 31 -3.87 3.41 6.62
C GLY A 31 -4.19 4.81 7.14
N ALA A 32 -5.15 5.52 6.52
CA ALA A 32 -5.61 6.80 7.04
C ALA A 32 -6.38 6.62 8.36
N ALA A 33 -7.30 5.66 8.42
CA ALA A 33 -8.01 5.32 9.65
C ALA A 33 -7.05 4.88 10.75
N TRP A 34 -6.07 4.03 10.42
CA TRP A 34 -5.00 3.65 11.33
C TRP A 34 -4.19 4.85 11.80
N GLY A 35 -3.77 5.74 10.90
CA GLY A 35 -3.00 6.93 11.23
C GLY A 35 -3.75 7.93 12.13
N LEU A 36 -5.08 7.90 12.14
CA LEU A 36 -5.90 8.71 13.05
C LEU A 36 -5.92 8.14 14.48
N VAL A 37 -5.83 6.82 14.64
CA VAL A 37 -5.98 6.15 15.95
C VAL A 37 -4.69 5.56 16.49
N THR A 38 -3.63 5.56 15.68
CA THR A 38 -2.35 4.98 16.03
C THR A 38 -1.77 5.66 17.27
N PRO A 39 -1.35 4.90 18.30
CA PRO A 39 -0.68 5.46 19.46
C PRO A 39 0.77 5.83 19.16
N PHE A 40 1.28 5.53 17.96
CA PHE A 40 2.66 5.80 17.57
C PHE A 40 2.82 7.25 17.09
N PRO A 41 3.86 7.97 17.56
CA PRO A 41 4.13 9.31 17.09
C PRO A 41 4.49 9.34 15.61
N ALA A 42 4.04 10.37 14.90
CA ALA A 42 4.33 10.54 13.48
C ALA A 42 5.85 10.48 13.21
N PRO A 43 6.31 9.78 12.16
CA PRO A 43 7.70 9.79 11.74
C PRO A 43 8.20 11.24 11.55
N GLY A 44 9.38 11.55 12.09
CA GLY A 44 9.97 12.89 12.03
C GLY A 44 9.38 13.91 13.01
N SER A 45 8.41 13.54 13.84
CA SER A 45 7.92 14.42 14.92
C SER A 45 8.91 14.51 16.09
N ALA A 46 8.82 15.59 16.86
CA ALA A 46 9.60 15.74 18.10
C ALA A 46 9.31 14.61 19.11
N ALA A 47 8.09 14.06 19.11
CA ALA A 47 7.72 12.93 19.94
C ALA A 47 8.45 11.64 19.49
N ALA A 48 8.50 11.38 18.18
CA ALA A 48 9.25 10.23 17.63
C ALA A 48 10.77 10.35 17.88
N ALA A 49 11.33 11.56 17.77
CA ALA A 49 12.75 11.80 18.08
C ALA A 49 13.07 11.58 19.58
N ARG A 50 12.16 12.01 20.47
CA ARG A 50 12.29 11.75 21.92
C ARG A 50 12.16 10.28 22.26
N GLU A 51 11.23 9.58 21.63
CA GLU A 51 11.07 8.13 21.79
C GLU A 51 12.34 7.40 21.32
N ALA A 52 12.87 7.73 20.15
CA ALA A 52 14.11 7.15 19.64
C ALA A 52 15.32 7.43 20.54
N ALA A 53 15.39 8.62 21.15
CA ALA A 53 16.48 8.99 22.06
C ALA A 53 16.37 8.34 23.45
N THR A 54 15.14 8.13 23.95
CA THR A 54 14.91 7.63 25.31
C THR A 54 14.66 6.13 25.38
N GLY A 55 14.29 5.50 24.26
CA GLY A 55 13.84 4.11 24.21
C GLY A 55 12.50 3.87 24.91
N ILE A 56 11.83 4.92 25.40
CA ILE A 56 10.59 4.82 26.15
C ILE A 56 9.44 5.23 25.24
N PHE A 57 8.59 4.26 24.89
CA PHE A 57 7.36 4.49 24.15
C PHE A 57 6.37 5.33 24.97
N ARG A 58 5.91 6.45 24.40
CA ARG A 58 4.88 7.30 25.00
C ARG A 58 3.70 7.43 24.04
N PRO A 59 2.58 6.73 24.29
CA PRO A 59 1.47 6.71 23.36
C PRO A 59 0.86 8.10 23.19
N VAL A 60 0.62 8.50 21.94
CA VAL A 60 -0.08 9.75 21.61
C VAL A 60 -1.60 9.51 21.66
N PRO A 61 -2.42 10.50 22.10
CA PRO A 61 -3.87 10.36 22.10
C PRO A 61 -4.44 10.12 20.69
N VAL A 62 -5.61 9.49 20.63
CA VAL A 62 -6.38 9.33 19.39
C VAL A 62 -6.63 10.70 18.75
N PHE A 63 -6.49 10.79 17.43
CA PHE A 63 -6.64 12.00 16.61
C PHE A 63 -5.62 13.12 16.87
N SER A 64 -4.62 12.90 17.75
CA SER A 64 -3.63 13.93 18.07
C SER A 64 -2.53 14.10 17.02
N SER A 65 -2.37 13.13 16.10
CA SER A 65 -1.28 13.12 15.13
C SER A 65 -1.80 13.02 13.69
N LEU A 66 -2.46 14.09 13.21
CA LEU A 66 -2.87 14.20 11.80
C LEU A 66 -1.70 14.07 10.83
N SER A 67 -0.48 14.45 11.26
CA SER A 67 0.74 14.28 10.48
C SER A 67 1.15 12.81 10.28
N ALA A 68 0.64 11.88 11.09
CA ALA A 68 0.85 10.44 10.90
C ALA A 68 -0.07 9.85 9.82
N VAL A 69 -1.17 10.52 9.46
CA VAL A 69 -2.17 10.00 8.51
C VAL A 69 -1.55 9.74 7.13
N PRO A 70 -0.83 10.69 6.49
CA PRO A 70 -0.31 10.46 5.14
C PRO A 70 0.72 9.33 5.06
N SER A 71 1.60 9.22 6.05
CA SER A 71 2.65 8.20 6.07
C SER A 71 2.06 6.80 6.26
N ASN A 72 1.09 6.65 7.17
CA ASN A 72 0.39 5.37 7.37
C ASN A 72 -0.50 5.02 6.17
N ALA A 73 -1.22 5.99 5.58
CA ALA A 73 -2.03 5.77 4.38
C ALA A 73 -1.20 5.22 3.23
N ILE A 74 -0.07 5.86 2.90
CA ILE A 74 0.81 5.42 1.82
C ILE A 74 1.42 4.05 2.14
N PHE A 75 1.83 3.80 3.39
CA PHE A 75 2.39 2.52 3.79
C PHE A 75 1.41 1.36 3.58
N PHE A 76 0.18 1.47 4.08
CA PHE A 76 -0.85 0.44 3.90
C PHE A 76 -1.26 0.30 2.43
N ALA A 77 -1.41 1.41 1.70
CA ALA A 77 -1.71 1.40 0.28
C ALA A 77 -0.66 0.62 -0.52
N SER A 78 0.62 0.88 -0.26
CA SER A 78 1.74 0.17 -0.87
C SER A 78 1.72 -1.33 -0.57
N LEU A 79 1.45 -1.73 0.68
CA LEU A 79 1.37 -3.14 1.05
C LEU A 79 0.22 -3.87 0.36
N LEU A 80 -0.99 -3.31 0.40
CA LEU A 80 -2.19 -3.92 -0.18
C LEU A 80 -2.15 -3.94 -1.70
N GLY A 81 -1.68 -2.86 -2.32
CA GLY A 81 -1.48 -2.79 -3.77
C GLY A 81 -0.45 -3.82 -4.24
N TYR A 82 0.68 -3.96 -3.53
CA TYR A 82 1.72 -4.92 -3.86
C TYR A 82 1.27 -6.38 -3.66
N GLN A 83 0.59 -6.67 -2.53
CA GLN A 83 0.01 -7.99 -2.26
C GLN A 83 -0.90 -8.43 -3.40
N ARG A 84 -1.81 -7.53 -3.83
CA ARG A 84 -2.79 -7.84 -4.87
C ARG A 84 -2.12 -7.96 -6.24
N PHE A 85 -1.11 -7.14 -6.52
CA PHE A 85 -0.30 -7.25 -7.73
C PHE A 85 0.39 -8.61 -7.83
N CYS A 86 1.00 -9.09 -6.74
CA CYS A 86 1.62 -10.41 -6.71
C CYS A 86 0.60 -11.55 -6.82
N SER A 87 -0.53 -11.46 -6.10
CA SER A 87 -1.59 -12.49 -6.16
C SER A 87 -2.19 -12.59 -7.57
N LYS A 88 -2.63 -11.47 -8.15
CA LYS A 88 -3.23 -11.45 -9.50
C LYS A 88 -2.20 -11.66 -10.61
N GLY A 89 -0.93 -11.28 -10.38
CA GLY A 89 0.17 -11.62 -11.26
C GLY A 89 0.40 -13.14 -11.33
N LEU A 90 0.39 -13.82 -10.19
CA LEU A 90 0.49 -15.28 -10.15
C LEU A 90 -0.73 -15.96 -10.78
N GLU A 91 -1.92 -15.41 -10.53
CA GLU A 91 -3.15 -15.86 -11.20
C GLU A 91 -3.05 -15.76 -12.72
N LEU A 92 -2.54 -14.65 -13.25
CA LEU A 92 -2.36 -14.44 -14.69
C LEU A 92 -1.38 -15.45 -15.29
N ILE A 93 -0.28 -15.74 -14.60
CA ILE A 93 0.74 -16.71 -15.04
C ILE A 93 0.17 -18.14 -15.02
N ARG A 94 -0.51 -18.51 -13.93
CA ARG A 94 -1.06 -19.87 -13.73
C ARG A 94 -2.38 -20.10 -14.45
N ARG A 95 -3.02 -19.02 -14.93
CA ARG A 95 -4.37 -19.00 -15.51
C ARG A 95 -5.40 -19.69 -14.62
N LYS A 96 -5.23 -19.55 -13.31
CA LYS A 96 -6.04 -20.24 -12.30
C LYS A 96 -6.16 -19.35 -11.07
N GLU A 97 -7.40 -19.09 -10.68
CA GLU A 97 -7.73 -18.43 -9.42
C GLU A 97 -7.82 -19.48 -8.31
N ASP A 98 -6.94 -19.40 -7.32
CA ASP A 98 -6.99 -20.22 -6.11
C ASP A 98 -6.40 -19.49 -4.89
N VAL A 99 -6.67 -20.02 -3.70
CA VAL A 99 -6.15 -19.49 -2.42
C VAL A 99 -4.62 -19.41 -2.40
N TYR A 100 -3.92 -20.24 -3.16
CA TYR A 100 -2.46 -20.20 -3.22
C TYR A 100 -1.94 -18.89 -3.83
N ASN A 101 -2.68 -18.26 -4.74
CA ASN A 101 -2.32 -16.94 -5.27
C ASN A 101 -2.34 -15.88 -4.16
N ASP A 102 -3.36 -15.89 -3.30
CA ASP A 102 -3.47 -14.93 -2.20
C ASP A 102 -2.44 -15.18 -1.10
N LEU A 103 -2.16 -16.45 -0.78
CA LEU A 103 -1.08 -16.84 0.14
C LEU A 103 0.29 -16.41 -0.40
N PHE A 104 0.53 -16.58 -1.70
CA PHE A 104 1.74 -16.10 -2.35
C PHE A 104 1.84 -14.57 -2.26
N GLY A 105 0.78 -13.85 -2.61
CA GLY A 105 0.74 -12.39 -2.49
C GLY A 105 1.04 -11.93 -1.05
N PHE A 106 0.49 -12.61 -0.05
CA PHE A 106 0.77 -12.35 1.35
C PHE A 106 2.23 -12.64 1.72
N ALA A 107 2.78 -13.77 1.28
CA ALA A 107 4.19 -14.11 1.52
C ALA A 107 5.16 -13.08 0.91
N MET A 108 4.78 -12.45 -0.20
CA MET A 108 5.56 -11.40 -0.86
C MET A 108 5.55 -10.06 -0.12
N ILE A 109 4.64 -9.84 0.84
CA ILE A 109 4.63 -8.62 1.66
C ILE A 109 5.93 -8.48 2.45
N TRP A 110 6.40 -9.55 3.08
CA TRP A 110 7.59 -9.51 3.92
C TRP A 110 8.86 -9.06 3.16
N PRO A 111 9.25 -9.68 2.03
CA PRO A 111 10.42 -9.22 1.28
C PRO A 111 10.23 -7.79 0.76
N TYR A 112 9.03 -7.39 0.37
CA TYR A 112 8.77 -6.01 -0.04
C TYR A 112 8.95 -5.01 1.11
N TYR A 113 8.38 -5.29 2.27
CA TYR A 113 8.55 -4.49 3.47
C TYR A 113 10.03 -4.40 3.87
N SER A 114 10.70 -5.54 3.99
CA SER A 114 12.09 -5.61 4.42
C SER A 114 13.02 -4.90 3.44
N TYR A 115 12.94 -5.18 2.13
CA TYR A 115 13.94 -4.72 1.16
C TYR A 115 13.65 -3.36 0.51
N ILE A 116 12.38 -2.99 0.34
CA ILE A 116 11.98 -1.74 -0.33
C ILE A 116 11.61 -0.67 0.69
N LEU A 117 10.76 -1.00 1.66
CA LEU A 117 10.22 0.01 2.59
C LEU A 117 11.13 0.29 3.78
N ASN A 118 11.87 -0.72 4.29
CA ASN A 118 12.60 -0.60 5.55
C ASN A 118 14.14 -0.67 5.43
N TYR A 119 14.70 -1.25 4.34
CA TYR A 119 16.15 -1.49 4.25
C TYR A 119 17.01 -0.23 4.02
N SER A 120 16.55 0.70 3.19
CA SER A 120 17.36 1.84 2.78
C SER A 120 16.50 3.04 2.43
N GLU A 121 16.85 4.18 3.01
CA GLU A 121 16.21 5.47 2.74
C GLU A 121 16.22 5.80 1.24
N ARG A 122 17.31 5.48 0.52
CA ARG A 122 17.39 5.68 -0.94
C ARG A 122 16.32 4.90 -1.71
N ARG A 123 16.04 3.66 -1.29
CA ARG A 123 15.01 2.81 -1.92
C ARG A 123 13.61 3.31 -1.60
N LEU A 124 13.38 3.74 -0.37
CA LEU A 124 12.12 4.36 0.05
C LEU A 124 11.84 5.66 -0.72
N ILE A 125 12.86 6.52 -0.89
CA ILE A 125 12.74 7.75 -1.69
C ILE A 125 12.41 7.42 -3.14
N LEU A 126 13.10 6.45 -3.75
CA LEU A 126 12.80 6.04 -5.12
C LEU A 126 11.37 5.51 -5.25
N HIS A 127 10.96 4.65 -4.33
CA HIS A 127 9.61 4.12 -4.25
C HIS A 127 8.57 5.26 -4.16
N ASN A 128 8.75 6.22 -3.25
CA ASN A 128 7.84 7.34 -3.07
C ASN A 128 7.78 8.25 -4.30
N ARG A 129 8.90 8.42 -5.01
CA ARG A 129 8.91 9.14 -6.30
C ARG A 129 8.14 8.38 -7.38
N CYS A 130 8.27 7.06 -7.46
CA CYS A 130 7.51 6.25 -8.42
C CYS A 130 6.01 6.28 -8.13
N VAL A 131 5.61 6.06 -6.87
CA VAL A 131 4.19 6.08 -6.47
C VAL A 131 3.62 7.49 -6.60
N GLY A 132 4.31 8.50 -6.07
CA GLY A 132 3.89 9.89 -6.19
C GLY A 132 3.79 10.36 -7.63
N GLY A 133 4.78 10.00 -8.47
CA GLY A 133 4.76 10.28 -9.91
C GLY A 133 3.58 9.61 -10.62
N ALA A 134 3.28 8.35 -10.31
CA ALA A 134 2.14 7.64 -10.88
C ALA A 134 0.79 8.30 -10.50
N VAL A 135 0.65 8.74 -9.25
CA VAL A 135 -0.54 9.46 -8.78
C VAL A 135 -0.70 10.80 -9.50
N LEU A 136 0.37 11.61 -9.56
CA LEU A 136 0.34 12.90 -10.24
C LEU A 136 0.03 12.76 -11.74
N MET A 137 0.61 11.76 -12.42
CA MET A 137 0.30 11.49 -13.81
C MET A 137 -1.15 11.05 -14.00
N SER A 138 -1.70 10.25 -13.07
CA SER A 138 -3.09 9.80 -13.12
C SER A 138 -4.07 10.96 -12.95
N ILE A 139 -3.79 11.89 -12.02
CA ILE A 139 -4.56 13.12 -11.83
C ILE A 139 -4.46 14.01 -13.07
N GLY A 140 -3.25 14.20 -13.60
CA GLY A 140 -3.01 14.99 -14.80
C GLY A 140 -3.76 14.44 -16.02
N TYR A 141 -3.72 13.13 -16.22
CA TYR A 141 -4.48 12.46 -17.27
C TYR A 141 -5.98 12.68 -17.08
N ALA A 142 -6.52 12.41 -15.89
CA ALA A 142 -7.95 12.56 -15.60
C ALA A 142 -8.45 14.02 -15.71
N THR A 143 -7.60 15.00 -15.43
CA THR A 143 -7.99 16.42 -15.43
C THR A 143 -7.84 17.07 -16.81
N PHE A 144 -6.83 16.69 -17.58
CA PHE A 144 -6.44 17.41 -18.79
C PHE A 144 -6.56 16.61 -20.09
N LEU A 145 -6.67 15.27 -20.02
CA LEU A 145 -6.61 14.40 -21.20
C LEU A 145 -7.81 13.44 -21.37
N ALA A 146 -8.54 13.16 -20.28
CA ALA A 146 -9.77 12.37 -20.28
C ALA A 146 -10.99 13.25 -20.56
#